data_AF-A0A5J4R9S7-F1
#
_entry.id   AF-A0A5J4R9S7-F1
#
_cell.length_a   1.000
_cell.length_b   1.000
_cell.length_c   1.000
_cell.angle_alpha   90.00
_cell.angle_beta   90.00
_cell.angle_gamma   90.00
#
_symmetry.space_group_name_H-M   'P 1'
#
loop_
_entity.id
_entity.type
_entity.pdbx_description
1 polymer ?
#
loop_
_entity_poly.entity_id
_entity_poly.type
_entity_poly.pdbx_seq_one_letter_code
_entity_poly.pdbx_strand_id
1 'polypeptide(L)'
;MNQQNPKIVFYTKRSFSKKISATFDFLEENWKVILKYTTFLLFPVSILQALTFNKVLEELFKMQAMQKAGGDPWEILKKMIFKADFIANYGLMLLCIVVGSILFASLLYAIMQVYNEREEGLKGITFSGLKNRIIKNAERFLYIFLFSLGITIVACVILFCLTLITPVTLFLTIPLVLVCAVPLALFTPVYLFEDISIVRAFIKSFRLGFATWRGVFVVGLLLGIMAYILTVIASVPWYVAFMVKQIFIFSDMQSGITVSVGYGVMLYLFAVIQVFCSYLSRTLIEIGLAYQYAHAREKIDNTCCAFRKTEDRLFI
;
A
#
# COMPACT_ATOMS: atom_id res chain seq x y z
N MET A 1 -38.30 -7.17 10.86
CA MET A 1 -37.14 -8.02 11.22
C MET A 1 -36.08 -7.81 10.14
N ASN A 2 -34.99 -7.08 10.43
CA ASN A 2 -33.90 -6.93 9.46
C ASN A 2 -33.18 -8.28 9.35
N GLN A 3 -33.30 -8.95 8.21
CA GLN A 3 -32.44 -10.08 7.87
C GLN A 3 -30.99 -9.61 8.00
N GLN A 4 -30.30 -10.09 9.03
CA GLN A 4 -28.88 -9.87 9.16
C GLN A 4 -28.21 -10.69 8.07
N ASN A 5 -27.46 -10.03 7.19
CA ASN A 5 -26.60 -10.77 6.26
C ASN A 5 -25.65 -11.67 7.08
N PRO A 6 -25.48 -12.95 6.69
CA PRO A 6 -24.63 -13.86 7.41
C PRO A 6 -23.18 -13.33 7.41
N LYS A 7 -22.53 -13.36 8.58
CA LYS A 7 -21.14 -12.92 8.76
C LYS A 7 -20.21 -13.58 7.74
N ILE A 8 -19.30 -12.79 7.16
CA ILE A 8 -18.36 -13.27 6.15
C ILE A 8 -17.30 -14.15 6.81
N VAL A 9 -17.38 -15.47 6.61
CA VAL A 9 -16.46 -16.46 7.20
C VAL A 9 -15.04 -16.26 6.68
N PHE A 10 -14.06 -15.88 7.49
CA PHE A 10 -12.73 -15.55 6.99
C PHE A 10 -11.98 -16.74 6.38
N TYR A 11 -11.76 -17.81 7.15
CA TYR A 11 -11.03 -19.01 6.72
C TYR A 11 -11.95 -19.96 5.95
N THR A 12 -11.97 -19.86 4.63
CA THR A 12 -12.63 -20.85 3.77
C THR A 12 -12.01 -20.90 2.37
N LYS A 13 -12.10 -22.07 1.71
CA LYS A 13 -11.67 -22.24 0.32
C LYS A 13 -12.65 -21.52 -0.60
N ARG A 14 -12.17 -20.52 -1.34
CA ARG A 14 -12.97 -19.72 -2.27
C ARG A 14 -12.48 -19.88 -3.70
N SER A 15 -13.42 -19.88 -4.64
CA SER A 15 -13.12 -19.59 -6.04
C SER A 15 -12.64 -18.14 -6.19
N PHE A 16 -12.10 -17.81 -7.36
CA PHE A 16 -11.67 -16.44 -7.65
C PHE A 16 -12.78 -15.41 -7.41
N SER A 17 -13.94 -15.58 -8.06
CA SER A 17 -15.09 -14.67 -7.92
C SER A 17 -15.52 -14.50 -6.47
N LYS A 18 -15.57 -15.59 -5.69
CA LYS A 18 -15.98 -15.53 -4.27
C LYS A 18 -15.01 -14.76 -3.38
N LYS A 19 -13.71 -14.67 -3.73
CA LYS A 19 -12.75 -13.81 -3.01
C LYS A 19 -13.01 -12.33 -3.28
N ILE A 20 -13.31 -12.01 -4.54
CA ILE A 20 -13.65 -10.65 -4.94
C ILE A 20 -14.97 -10.22 -4.29
N SER A 21 -16.01 -11.06 -4.36
CA SER A 21 -17.29 -10.82 -3.67
C SER A 21 -17.07 -10.60 -2.17
N ALA A 22 -16.37 -11.51 -1.47
CA ALA A 22 -16.10 -11.34 -0.04
C ALA A 22 -15.36 -10.03 0.31
N THR A 23 -14.50 -9.53 -0.60
CA THR A 23 -13.82 -8.24 -0.44
C THR A 23 -14.81 -7.08 -0.49
N PHE A 24 -15.71 -7.08 -1.48
CA PHE A 24 -16.74 -6.06 -1.63
C PHE A 24 -17.82 -6.15 -0.56
N ASP A 25 -18.29 -7.35 -0.23
CA ASP A 25 -19.26 -7.60 0.84
C ASP A 25 -18.73 -7.04 2.18
N PHE A 26 -17.45 -7.29 2.49
CA PHE A 26 -16.82 -6.78 3.71
C PHE A 26 -16.73 -5.25 3.69
N LEU A 27 -16.36 -4.67 2.54
CA LEU A 27 -16.27 -3.22 2.38
C LEU A 27 -17.65 -2.58 2.52
N GLU A 28 -18.68 -3.13 1.88
CA GLU A 28 -20.05 -2.63 1.92
C GLU A 28 -20.66 -2.73 3.33
N GLU A 29 -20.42 -3.84 4.04
CA GLU A 29 -20.90 -4.00 5.41
C GLU A 29 -20.24 -3.01 6.38
N ASN A 30 -18.96 -2.66 6.14
CA ASN A 30 -18.11 -1.98 7.13
C ASN A 30 -17.59 -0.60 6.70
N TRP A 31 -18.03 -0.04 5.57
CA TRP A 31 -17.45 1.19 5.00
C TRP A 31 -17.47 2.38 5.95
N LYS A 32 -18.54 2.54 6.77
CA LYS A 32 -18.66 3.64 7.74
C LYS A 32 -17.58 3.55 8.81
N VAL A 33 -17.29 2.33 9.27
CA VAL A 33 -16.29 2.07 10.31
C VAL A 33 -14.89 2.33 9.74
N ILE A 34 -14.62 1.80 8.54
CA ILE A 34 -13.36 2.01 7.82
C ILE A 34 -13.13 3.51 7.61
N LEU A 35 -14.09 4.21 7.00
CA LEU A 35 -13.98 5.65 6.73
C LEU A 35 -13.77 6.45 8.02
N LYS A 36 -14.58 6.21 9.06
CA LYS A 36 -14.49 6.94 10.33
C LYS A 36 -13.10 6.85 10.94
N TYR A 37 -12.55 5.64 11.07
CA TYR A 37 -11.27 5.45 11.74
C TYR A 37 -10.08 5.78 10.84
N THR A 38 -10.18 5.57 9.52
CA THR A 38 -9.18 6.05 8.58
C THR A 38 -9.10 7.57 8.60
N THR A 39 -10.24 8.29 8.59
CA THR A 39 -10.24 9.75 8.76
C THR A 39 -9.61 10.16 10.08
N PHE A 40 -10.04 9.55 11.19
CA PHE A 40 -9.53 9.88 12.52
C PHE A 40 -8.00 9.77 12.60
N LEU A 41 -7.42 8.72 12.03
CA LEU A 41 -5.98 8.44 12.15
C LEU A 41 -5.14 9.12 11.06
N LEU A 42 -5.62 9.13 9.82
CA LEU A 42 -4.82 9.50 8.65
C LEU A 42 -5.08 10.90 8.14
N PHE A 43 -6.14 11.58 8.56
CA PHE A 43 -6.39 12.95 8.14
C PHE A 43 -5.25 13.91 8.54
N PRO A 44 -4.71 13.87 9.78
CA PRO A 44 -3.55 14.68 10.15
C PRO A 44 -2.29 14.38 9.32
N VAL A 45 -2.05 13.10 9.03
CA VAL A 45 -0.92 12.68 8.18
C VAL A 45 -1.10 13.19 6.75
N SER A 46 -2.33 13.13 6.22
CA SER A 46 -2.65 13.58 4.86
C SER A 46 -2.48 15.09 4.70
N ILE A 47 -2.83 15.88 5.73
CA ILE A 47 -2.59 17.33 5.79
C ILE A 47 -1.09 17.63 5.65
N LEU A 48 -0.25 17.02 6.48
CA LEU A 48 1.20 17.24 6.44
C LEU A 48 1.84 16.74 5.14
N GLN A 49 1.42 15.56 4.68
CA GLN A 49 1.92 14.96 3.45
C GLN A 49 1.55 15.80 2.22
N ALA A 50 0.35 16.38 2.16
CA ALA A 50 -0.08 17.23 1.06
C ALA A 50 0.76 18.51 0.94
N LEU A 51 1.18 19.09 2.07
CA LEU A 51 2.01 20.29 2.09
C LEU A 51 3.39 20.01 1.48
N THR A 52 4.01 18.90 1.89
CA THR A 52 5.33 18.50 1.37
C THR A 52 5.26 18.03 -0.07
N PHE A 53 4.19 17.31 -0.45
CA PHE A 53 3.93 16.89 -1.82
C PHE A 53 3.88 18.08 -2.80
N ASN A 54 3.13 19.13 -2.46
CA ASN A 54 3.06 20.34 -3.28
C ASN A 54 4.44 20.97 -3.48
N LYS A 55 5.21 21.14 -2.39
CA LYS A 55 6.55 21.76 -2.44
C LYS A 55 7.54 20.94 -3.26
N VAL A 56 7.55 19.62 -3.08
CA VAL A 56 8.43 18.72 -3.83
C VAL A 56 8.10 18.78 -5.32
N LEU A 57 6.83 18.71 -5.71
CA LEU A 57 6.46 18.78 -7.12
C LEU A 57 6.73 20.15 -7.75
N GLU A 58 6.54 21.25 -7.02
CA GLU A 58 6.93 22.58 -7.51
C GLU A 58 8.43 22.66 -7.79
N GLU A 59 9.28 22.12 -6.91
CA GLU A 59 10.73 22.16 -7.12
C GLU A 59 11.18 21.23 -8.26
N LEU A 60 10.56 20.05 -8.41
CA LEU A 60 10.81 19.15 -9.53
C LEU A 60 10.39 19.77 -10.88
N PHE A 61 9.28 20.52 -10.92
CA PHE A 61 8.88 21.23 -12.14
C PHE A 61 9.85 22.36 -12.50
N LYS A 62 10.35 23.12 -11.51
CA LYS A 62 11.39 24.12 -11.75
C LYS A 62 12.66 23.50 -12.33
N MET A 63 13.07 22.32 -11.84
CA MET A 63 14.19 21.57 -12.43
C MET A 63 13.95 21.28 -13.91
N GLN A 64 12.80 20.69 -14.25
CA GLN A 64 12.48 20.35 -15.64
C GLN A 64 12.48 21.59 -16.54
N ALA A 65 12.02 22.73 -16.03
CA ALA A 65 12.06 23.98 -16.76
C ALA A 65 13.47 24.51 -16.97
N MET A 66 14.32 24.52 -15.93
CA MET A 66 15.72 24.92 -16.04
C MET A 66 16.49 24.02 -17.03
N GLN A 67 16.19 22.72 -17.03
CA GLN A 67 16.77 21.78 -17.98
C GLN A 67 16.32 22.10 -19.42
N LYS A 68 15.04 22.41 -19.63
CA LYS A 68 14.52 22.83 -20.95
C LYS A 68 15.11 24.18 -21.41
N ALA A 69 15.48 25.05 -20.48
CA ALA A 69 16.14 26.33 -20.78
C ALA A 69 17.64 26.19 -21.10
N GLY A 70 18.16 24.96 -21.27
CA GLY A 70 19.56 24.72 -21.63
C GLY A 70 20.52 24.61 -20.45
N GLY A 71 20.00 24.53 -19.21
CA GLY A 71 20.84 24.31 -18.04
C GLY A 71 21.39 22.88 -18.00
N ASP A 72 22.64 22.76 -17.52
CA ASP A 72 23.28 21.46 -17.37
C ASP A 72 22.51 20.55 -16.37
N PRO A 73 22.06 19.35 -16.80
CA PRO A 73 21.23 18.48 -15.97
C PRO A 73 21.88 18.08 -14.63
N TRP A 74 23.21 17.89 -14.63
CA TRP A 74 23.95 17.43 -13.45
C TRP A 74 24.08 18.55 -12.42
N GLU A 75 24.39 19.76 -12.86
CA GLU A 75 24.47 20.93 -11.99
C GLU A 75 23.11 21.35 -11.43
N ILE A 76 22.02 21.24 -12.22
CA ILE A 76 20.66 21.48 -11.70
C ILE A 76 20.31 20.42 -10.64
N LEU A 77 20.56 19.14 -10.93
CA LEU A 77 20.28 18.06 -9.99
C LEU A 77 21.04 18.25 -8.68
N LYS A 78 22.36 18.51 -8.73
CA LYS A 78 23.17 18.81 -7.55
C LYS A 78 22.58 19.96 -6.72
N LYS A 79 22.29 21.09 -7.36
CA LYS A 79 21.72 22.27 -6.67
C LYS A 79 20.43 21.93 -5.94
N MET A 80 19.59 21.08 -6.53
CA MET A 80 18.34 20.66 -5.90
C MET A 80 18.57 19.68 -4.75
N ILE A 81 19.30 18.58 -4.96
CA ILE A 81 19.43 17.51 -3.95
C ILE A 81 20.23 17.95 -2.73
N PHE A 82 21.10 18.96 -2.85
CA PHE A 82 21.83 19.55 -1.72
C PHE A 82 21.13 20.77 -1.11
N LYS A 83 19.98 21.20 -1.65
CA LYS A 83 19.18 22.29 -1.06
C LYS A 83 18.50 21.79 0.22
N ALA A 84 18.83 22.41 1.35
CA ALA A 84 18.31 22.00 2.67
C ALA A 84 16.76 21.93 2.71
N ASP A 85 16.06 22.91 2.11
CA ASP A 85 14.60 22.90 2.04
C ASP A 85 14.06 21.74 1.19
N PHE A 86 14.72 21.38 0.09
CA PHE A 86 14.32 20.22 -0.71
C PHE A 86 14.49 18.92 0.07
N ILE A 87 15.64 18.72 0.72
CA ILE A 87 15.92 17.56 1.57
C ILE A 87 14.88 17.46 2.69
N ALA A 88 14.57 18.58 3.36
CA ALA A 88 13.61 18.61 4.45
C ALA A 88 12.19 18.25 3.98
N ASN A 89 11.71 18.85 2.89
CA ASN A 89 10.37 18.56 2.37
C ASN A 89 10.26 17.14 1.80
N TYR A 90 11.28 16.66 1.09
CA TYR A 90 11.30 15.31 0.55
C TYR A 90 11.41 14.26 1.65
N GLY A 91 12.28 14.48 2.64
CA GLY A 91 12.43 13.60 3.80
C GLY A 91 11.17 13.52 4.65
N LEU A 92 10.52 14.66 4.90
CA LEU A 92 9.23 14.70 5.61
C LEU A 92 8.12 14.02 4.79
N MET A 93 8.09 14.21 3.47
CA MET A 93 7.14 13.51 2.59
C MET A 93 7.30 11.99 2.69
N LEU A 94 8.54 11.47 2.62
CA LEU A 94 8.84 10.04 2.77
C LEU A 94 8.44 9.52 4.15
N LEU A 95 8.73 10.28 5.21
CA LEU A 95 8.35 9.92 6.57
C LEU A 95 6.82 9.86 6.71
N CYS A 96 6.08 10.83 6.17
CA CYS A 96 4.62 10.79 6.13
C CYS A 96 4.08 9.59 5.35
N ILE A 97 4.69 9.23 4.21
CA ILE A 97 4.30 8.06 3.42
C ILE A 97 4.47 6.76 4.22
N VAL A 98 5.60 6.59 4.91
CA VAL A 98 5.89 5.39 5.71
C VAL A 98 4.95 5.34 6.91
N VAL A 99 4.88 6.41 7.70
CA VAL A 99 4.02 6.48 8.89
C VAL A 99 2.56 6.29 8.51
N GLY A 100 2.07 6.99 7.48
CA GLY A 100 0.71 6.86 6.98
C GLY A 100 0.40 5.46 6.48
N SER A 101 1.32 4.82 5.74
CA SER A 101 1.15 3.43 5.29
C SER A 101 1.07 2.43 6.44
N ILE A 102 1.93 2.57 7.46
CA ILE A 102 1.93 1.69 8.64
C ILE A 102 0.64 1.88 9.45
N LEU A 103 0.24 3.14 9.69
CA LEU A 103 -0.98 3.45 10.43
C LEU A 103 -2.24 2.96 9.69
N PHE A 104 -2.30 3.16 8.37
CA PHE A 104 -3.40 2.68 7.55
C PHE A 104 -3.53 1.16 7.62
N ALA A 105 -2.43 0.46 7.32
CA ALA A 105 -2.46 -0.98 7.23
C ALA A 105 -2.70 -1.60 8.62
N SER A 106 -2.05 -1.12 9.68
CA SER A 106 -2.31 -1.58 11.05
C SER A 106 -3.77 -1.42 11.48
N LEU A 107 -4.40 -0.28 11.14
CA LEU A 107 -5.83 -0.06 11.34
C LEU A 107 -6.68 -1.06 10.59
N LEU A 108 -6.44 -1.22 9.29
CA LEU A 108 -7.28 -2.08 8.44
C LEU A 108 -7.19 -3.55 8.88
N TYR A 109 -5.98 -4.05 9.16
CA TYR A 109 -5.83 -5.41 9.68
C TYR A 109 -6.40 -5.57 11.09
N ALA A 110 -6.32 -4.55 11.95
CA ALA A 110 -6.99 -4.59 13.26
C ALA A 110 -8.52 -4.69 13.11
N ILE A 111 -9.10 -3.93 12.18
CA ILE A 111 -10.52 -4.01 11.84
C ILE A 111 -10.88 -5.42 11.36
N MET A 112 -10.12 -6.00 10.43
CA MET A 112 -10.37 -7.35 9.93
C MET A 112 -10.24 -8.41 11.02
N GLN A 113 -9.22 -8.33 11.87
CA GLN A 113 -9.03 -9.24 13.00
C GLN A 113 -10.22 -9.19 13.97
N VAL A 114 -10.65 -7.99 14.38
CA VAL A 114 -11.76 -7.82 15.32
C VAL A 114 -13.09 -8.28 14.71
N TYR A 115 -13.35 -7.95 13.45
CA TYR A 115 -14.54 -8.45 12.74
C TYR A 115 -14.57 -9.99 12.75
N ASN A 116 -13.42 -10.62 12.51
CA ASN A 116 -13.33 -12.08 12.46
C ASN A 116 -13.52 -12.73 13.84
N GLU A 117 -13.00 -12.12 14.91
CA GLU A 117 -13.08 -12.66 16.27
C GLU A 117 -14.46 -12.47 16.93
N ARG A 118 -15.16 -11.37 16.65
CA ARG A 118 -16.46 -11.06 17.29
C ARG A 118 -17.62 -11.66 16.51
N GLU A 119 -18.57 -12.30 17.18
CA GLU A 119 -19.79 -12.80 16.54
C GLU A 119 -20.63 -11.68 15.91
N GLU A 120 -20.69 -10.53 16.58
CA GLU A 120 -21.41 -9.32 16.12
C GLU A 120 -20.65 -8.49 15.06
N GLY A 121 -19.49 -8.95 14.60
CA GLY A 121 -18.61 -8.23 13.69
C GLY A 121 -18.10 -6.90 14.31
N LEU A 122 -18.33 -5.78 13.63
CA LEU A 122 -17.91 -4.45 14.07
C LEU A 122 -19.01 -3.63 14.76
N LYS A 123 -20.19 -4.21 15.02
CA LYS A 123 -21.28 -3.49 15.70
C LYS A 123 -20.80 -2.97 17.06
N GLY A 124 -21.07 -1.69 17.36
CA GLY A 124 -20.69 -1.05 18.62
C GLY A 124 -19.18 -0.90 18.86
N ILE A 125 -18.32 -1.11 17.85
CA ILE A 125 -16.87 -0.97 18.04
C ILE A 125 -16.50 0.49 18.37
N THR A 126 -15.60 0.65 19.33
CA THR A 126 -15.02 1.95 19.71
C THR A 126 -13.54 1.99 19.34
N PHE A 127 -12.96 3.20 19.26
CA PHE A 127 -11.53 3.33 18.96
C PHE A 127 -10.66 2.66 20.03
N SER A 128 -11.08 2.73 21.30
CA SER A 128 -10.40 2.06 22.43
C SER A 128 -10.30 0.55 22.20
N GLY A 129 -11.36 -0.07 21.67
CA GLY A 129 -11.36 -1.50 21.32
C GLY A 129 -10.42 -1.88 20.17
N LEU A 130 -10.01 -0.92 19.33
CA LEU A 130 -9.06 -1.14 18.24
C LEU A 130 -7.62 -0.74 18.62
N LYS A 131 -7.45 0.24 19.52
CA LYS A 131 -6.17 0.90 19.83
C LYS A 131 -5.02 -0.09 20.06
N ASN A 132 -5.20 -1.05 20.97
CA ASN A 132 -4.13 -2.00 21.31
C ASN A 132 -3.75 -2.89 20.12
N ARG A 133 -4.72 -3.27 19.28
CA ARG A 133 -4.46 -4.04 18.06
C ARG A 133 -3.77 -3.20 16.99
N ILE A 134 -4.15 -1.93 16.85
CA ILE A 134 -3.47 -0.99 15.94
C ILE A 134 -2.01 -0.86 16.34
N ILE A 135 -1.71 -0.65 17.63
CA ILE A 135 -0.32 -0.52 18.11
C ILE A 135 0.47 -1.81 17.85
N LYS A 136 -0.06 -2.97 18.27
CA LYS A 136 0.58 -4.27 18.02
C LYS A 136 0.81 -4.51 16.53
N ASN A 137 -0.18 -4.22 15.69
CA ASN A 137 -0.04 -4.39 14.24
C ASN A 137 0.96 -3.38 13.64
N ALA A 138 1.02 -2.15 14.16
CA ALA A 138 1.98 -1.14 13.71
C ALA A 138 3.43 -1.56 14.00
N GLU A 139 3.70 -2.12 15.19
CA GLU A 139 5.00 -2.71 15.52
C GLU A 139 5.36 -3.84 14.56
N ARG A 140 4.42 -4.75 14.29
CA ARG A 140 4.62 -5.84 13.33
C ARG A 140 4.84 -5.34 11.90
N PHE A 141 4.13 -4.30 11.48
CA PHE A 141 4.36 -3.65 10.20
C PHE A 141 5.73 -2.99 10.10
N LEU A 142 6.22 -2.39 11.20
CA LEU A 142 7.56 -1.83 11.26
C LEU A 142 8.62 -2.93 11.03
N TYR A 143 8.45 -4.10 11.65
CA TYR A 143 9.33 -5.24 11.38
C TYR A 143 9.25 -5.72 9.93
N ILE A 144 8.04 -5.82 9.34
CA ILE A 144 7.89 -6.13 7.90
C ILE A 144 8.63 -5.12 7.04
N PHE A 145 8.45 -3.82 7.32
CA PHE A 145 9.07 -2.74 6.56
C PHE A 145 10.59 -2.83 6.61
N LEU A 146 11.18 -2.93 7.81
CA LEU A 146 12.63 -3.02 7.99
C LEU A 146 13.22 -4.28 7.35
N PHE A 147 12.55 -5.42 7.52
CA PHE A 147 12.98 -6.69 6.93
C PHE A 147 12.90 -6.67 5.40
N SER A 148 11.82 -6.14 4.84
CA SER A 148 11.63 -6.01 3.39
C SER A 148 12.59 -4.99 2.78
N LEU A 149 12.91 -3.91 3.51
CA LEU A 149 13.94 -2.94 3.11
C LEU A 149 15.31 -3.62 3.03
N GLY A 150 15.69 -4.41 4.03
CA GLY A 150 16.93 -5.20 4.01
C GLY A 150 17.01 -6.14 2.81
N ILE A 151 15.94 -6.90 2.54
CA ILE A 151 15.87 -7.79 1.36
C ILE A 151 16.00 -7.00 0.06
N THR A 152 15.32 -5.86 -0.04
CA THR A 152 15.36 -5.02 -1.24
C THR A 152 16.77 -4.49 -1.49
N ILE A 153 17.49 -4.05 -0.45
CA ILE A 153 18.88 -3.59 -0.57
C ILE A 153 19.77 -4.74 -1.06
N VAL A 154 19.67 -5.94 -0.47
CA VAL A 154 20.44 -7.11 -0.92
C VAL A 154 20.12 -7.46 -2.38
N ALA A 155 18.85 -7.46 -2.75
CA ALA A 155 18.42 -7.72 -4.14
C ALA A 155 19.00 -6.68 -5.11
N CYS A 156 18.96 -5.39 -4.77
CA CYS A 156 19.55 -4.33 -5.58
C CYS A 156 21.07 -4.49 -5.74
N VAL A 157 21.79 -4.83 -4.66
CA VAL A 157 23.24 -5.09 -4.72
C VAL A 157 23.54 -6.27 -5.63
N ILE A 158 22.79 -7.38 -5.51
CA ILE A 158 22.96 -8.54 -6.38
C ILE A 158 22.71 -8.16 -7.85
N LEU A 159 21.61 -7.45 -8.13
CA LEU A 159 21.28 -7.02 -9.49
C LEU A 159 22.37 -6.10 -10.05
N PHE A 160 22.88 -5.16 -9.26
CA PHE A 160 23.98 -4.28 -9.66
C PHE A 160 25.25 -5.09 -9.97
N CYS A 161 25.67 -6.00 -9.10
CA CYS A 161 26.83 -6.86 -9.34
C CYS A 161 26.67 -7.71 -10.62
N LEU A 162 25.46 -8.21 -10.91
CA LEU A 162 25.18 -8.94 -12.14
C LEU A 162 25.35 -8.08 -13.39
N THR A 163 24.99 -6.79 -13.34
CA THR A 163 25.24 -5.86 -14.46
C THR A 163 26.71 -5.67 -14.76
N LEU A 164 27.57 -5.70 -13.73
CA LEU A 164 29.02 -5.58 -13.88
C LEU A 164 29.63 -6.80 -14.57
N ILE A 165 29.02 -7.99 -14.40
CA ILE A 165 29.47 -9.22 -15.07
C ILE A 165 29.03 -9.19 -16.54
N THR A 166 27.74 -9.01 -16.80
CA THR A 166 27.19 -8.91 -18.16
C THR A 166 25.73 -8.43 -18.08
N PRO A 167 25.34 -7.38 -18.82
CA PRO A 167 23.95 -6.89 -18.85
C PRO A 167 22.92 -7.93 -19.31
N VAL A 168 23.32 -8.94 -20.10
CA VAL A 168 22.44 -10.04 -20.54
C VAL A 168 21.88 -10.84 -19.36
N THR A 169 22.59 -10.90 -18.23
CA THR A 169 22.10 -11.59 -17.02
C THR A 169 20.80 -10.98 -16.47
N LEU A 170 20.55 -9.68 -16.73
CA LEU A 170 19.32 -9.00 -16.32
C LEU A 170 18.07 -9.55 -17.03
N PHE A 171 18.23 -10.06 -18.26
CA PHE A 171 17.11 -10.59 -19.03
C PHE A 171 16.45 -11.79 -18.33
N LEU A 172 17.25 -12.59 -17.60
CA LEU A 172 16.74 -13.72 -16.82
C LEU A 172 16.34 -13.31 -15.39
N THR A 173 17.12 -12.44 -14.74
CA THR A 173 16.91 -12.13 -13.33
C THR A 173 15.74 -11.19 -13.10
N ILE A 174 15.42 -10.26 -14.01
CA ILE A 174 14.25 -9.37 -13.86
C ILE A 174 12.93 -10.19 -13.86
N PRO A 175 12.65 -11.07 -14.84
CA PRO A 175 11.47 -11.93 -14.79
C PRO A 175 11.41 -12.80 -13.53
N LEU A 176 12.55 -13.34 -13.09
CA LEU A 176 12.63 -14.15 -11.87
C LEU A 176 12.23 -13.34 -10.62
N VAL A 177 12.75 -12.11 -10.49
CA VAL A 177 12.37 -11.21 -9.39
C VAL A 177 10.87 -10.92 -9.41
N LEU A 178 10.29 -10.69 -10.59
CA LEU A 178 8.84 -10.47 -10.74
C LEU A 178 8.01 -11.70 -10.31
N VAL A 179 8.43 -12.90 -10.71
CA VAL A 179 7.77 -14.15 -10.31
C VAL A 179 7.83 -14.35 -8.79
N CYS A 180 8.98 -14.04 -8.17
CA CYS A 180 9.19 -14.11 -6.73
C CYS A 180 8.49 -12.99 -5.94
N ALA A 181 8.22 -11.83 -6.56
CA ALA A 181 7.51 -10.73 -5.92
C ALA A 181 6.04 -11.06 -5.64
N VAL A 182 5.40 -11.89 -6.48
CA VAL A 182 3.98 -12.24 -6.32
C VAL A 182 3.69 -12.93 -4.98
N PRO A 183 4.40 -14.01 -4.58
CA PRO A 183 4.23 -14.61 -3.25
C PRO A 183 4.38 -13.65 -2.07
N LEU A 184 5.23 -12.62 -2.20
CA LEU A 184 5.45 -11.63 -1.14
C LEU A 184 4.21 -10.80 -0.83
N ALA A 185 3.23 -10.71 -1.74
CA ALA A 185 1.95 -10.06 -1.46
C ALA A 185 1.19 -10.74 -0.30
N LEU A 186 1.50 -12.01 0.02
CA LEU A 186 0.94 -12.70 1.18
C LEU A 186 1.74 -12.48 2.48
N PHE A 187 2.88 -11.79 2.43
CA PHE A 187 3.74 -11.61 3.59
C PHE A 187 3.07 -10.85 4.73
N THR A 188 2.44 -9.74 4.39
CA THR A 188 1.68 -8.93 5.33
C THR A 188 0.55 -9.73 6.01
N PRO A 189 -0.41 -10.35 5.28
CA PRO A 189 -1.47 -11.08 5.93
C PRO A 189 -0.97 -12.32 6.70
N VAL A 190 0.03 -13.05 6.21
CA VAL A 190 0.61 -14.19 6.95
C VAL A 190 1.19 -13.71 8.27
N TYR A 191 2.04 -12.67 8.27
CA TYR A 191 2.66 -12.22 9.50
C TYR A 191 1.64 -11.61 10.45
N LEU A 192 0.63 -10.87 10.00
CA LEU A 192 -0.31 -10.20 10.91
C LEU A 192 -1.38 -11.12 11.48
N PHE A 193 -1.87 -12.10 10.72
CA PHE A 193 -2.88 -13.03 11.19
C PHE A 193 -2.32 -14.23 11.94
N GLU A 194 -1.02 -14.50 11.84
CA GLU A 194 -0.37 -15.61 12.55
C GLU A 194 0.62 -15.10 13.59
N ASP A 195 0.70 -15.79 14.72
CA ASP A 195 1.66 -15.47 15.78
C ASP A 195 2.97 -16.26 15.57
N ILE A 196 3.70 -15.89 14.52
CA ILE A 196 4.96 -16.53 14.10
C ILE A 196 6.07 -15.50 13.91
N SER A 197 7.32 -15.96 13.92
CA SER A 197 8.48 -15.09 13.67
C SER A 197 8.53 -14.59 12.23
N ILE A 198 9.17 -13.44 12.00
CA ILE A 198 9.21 -12.79 10.70
C ILE A 198 9.81 -13.66 9.59
N VAL A 199 10.88 -14.39 9.89
CA VAL A 199 11.51 -15.34 8.95
C VAL A 199 10.58 -16.49 8.62
N ARG A 200 9.85 -17.03 9.61
CA ARG A 200 8.86 -18.09 9.36
C ARG A 200 7.69 -17.58 8.53
N ALA A 201 7.21 -16.36 8.78
CA ALA A 201 6.19 -15.74 7.96
C ALA A 201 6.67 -15.53 6.53
N PHE A 202 7.89 -15.06 6.32
CA PHE A 202 8.48 -14.89 5.00
C PHE A 202 8.52 -16.21 4.21
N ILE A 203 9.07 -17.27 4.81
CA ILE A 203 9.12 -18.61 4.19
C ILE A 203 7.71 -19.13 3.90
N LYS A 204 6.78 -18.99 4.86
CA LYS A 204 5.39 -19.42 4.69
C LYS A 204 4.68 -18.66 3.57
N SER A 205 5.02 -17.39 3.37
CA SER A 205 4.45 -16.54 2.30
C SER A 205 4.88 -17.03 0.93
N PHE A 206 6.15 -17.42 0.76
CA PHE A 206 6.59 -18.11 -0.45
C PHE A 206 5.91 -19.45 -0.66
N ARG A 207 5.80 -20.28 0.39
CA ARG A 207 5.12 -21.58 0.31
C ARG A 207 3.68 -21.44 -0.15
N LEU A 208 2.89 -20.60 0.53
CA LEU A 208 1.48 -20.37 0.21
C LEU A 208 1.32 -19.63 -1.13
N GLY A 209 2.16 -18.64 -1.37
CA GLY A 209 2.13 -17.80 -2.55
C GLY A 209 2.47 -18.57 -3.81
N PHE A 210 3.49 -19.41 -3.84
CA PHE A 210 3.76 -20.27 -5.01
C PHE A 210 2.67 -21.32 -5.22
N ALA A 211 2.18 -21.95 -4.15
CA ALA A 211 1.10 -22.94 -4.25
C ALA A 211 -0.24 -22.33 -4.74
N THR A 212 -0.40 -21.01 -4.60
CA THR A 212 -1.58 -20.26 -5.07
C THR A 212 -1.24 -19.10 -6.00
N TRP A 213 -0.13 -19.20 -6.74
CA TRP A 213 0.51 -18.08 -7.44
C TRP A 213 -0.47 -17.33 -8.35
N ARG A 214 -1.20 -18.07 -9.21
CA ARG A 214 -2.24 -17.50 -10.07
C ARG A 214 -3.32 -16.76 -9.28
N GLY A 215 -3.71 -17.29 -8.13
CA GLY A 215 -4.71 -16.66 -7.27
C GLY A 215 -4.20 -15.35 -6.66
N VAL A 216 -2.95 -15.32 -6.20
CA VAL A 216 -2.32 -14.12 -5.63
C VAL A 216 -2.13 -13.06 -6.72
N PHE A 217 -1.58 -13.46 -7.87
CA PHE A 217 -1.36 -12.58 -9.01
C PHE A 217 -2.66 -11.93 -9.48
N VAL A 218 -3.70 -12.72 -9.79
CA VAL A 218 -4.93 -12.17 -10.38
C VAL A 218 -5.72 -11.33 -9.37
N VAL A 219 -5.77 -11.72 -8.08
CA VAL A 219 -6.43 -10.90 -7.04
C VAL A 219 -5.68 -9.59 -6.83
N GLY A 220 -4.34 -9.64 -6.70
CA GLY A 220 -3.50 -8.46 -6.53
C GLY A 220 -3.58 -7.52 -7.74
N LEU A 221 -3.55 -8.07 -8.95
CA LEU A 221 -3.65 -7.29 -10.19
C LEU A 221 -5.01 -6.61 -10.32
N LEU A 222 -6.11 -7.37 -10.18
CA LEU A 222 -7.46 -6.81 -10.36
C LEU A 222 -7.76 -5.72 -9.33
N LEU A 223 -7.59 -6.03 -8.04
CA LEU A 223 -7.89 -5.07 -6.97
C LEU A 223 -6.87 -3.93 -6.93
N GLY A 224 -5.63 -4.18 -7.36
CA GLY A 224 -4.61 -3.16 -7.53
C GLY A 224 -4.96 -2.17 -8.63
N ILE A 225 -5.41 -2.64 -9.80
CA ILE A 225 -5.90 -1.77 -10.89
C ILE A 225 -7.10 -0.94 -10.41
N MET A 226 -8.05 -1.56 -9.72
CA MET A 226 -9.21 -0.83 -9.17
C MET A 226 -8.79 0.25 -8.17
N ALA A 227 -7.91 -0.08 -7.22
CA ALA A 227 -7.36 0.88 -6.27
C ALA A 227 -6.58 2.01 -6.97
N TYR A 228 -5.83 1.69 -8.01
CA TYR A 228 -5.09 2.68 -8.79
C TYR A 228 -6.04 3.63 -9.53
N ILE A 229 -7.09 3.12 -10.19
CA ILE A 229 -8.10 3.95 -10.88
C ILE A 229 -8.76 4.93 -9.90
N LEU A 230 -9.16 4.46 -8.71
CA LEU A 230 -9.73 5.32 -7.67
C LEU A 230 -8.75 6.42 -7.23
N THR A 231 -7.47 6.08 -7.09
CA THR A 231 -6.42 7.05 -6.76
C THR A 231 -6.25 8.09 -7.87
N VAL A 232 -6.22 7.66 -9.14
CA VAL A 232 -6.12 8.56 -10.29
C VAL A 232 -7.29 9.53 -10.33
N ILE A 233 -8.53 9.04 -10.22
CA ILE A 233 -9.75 9.87 -10.20
C ILE A 233 -9.64 10.96 -9.13
N ALA A 234 -9.22 10.59 -7.91
CA ALA A 234 -9.06 11.54 -6.81
C ALA A 234 -7.95 12.58 -7.05
N SER A 235 -6.93 12.24 -7.84
CA SER A 235 -5.81 13.12 -8.15
C SER A 235 -6.08 14.13 -9.28
N VAL A 236 -7.09 13.90 -10.13
CA VAL A 236 -7.37 14.74 -11.31
C VAL A 236 -7.53 16.23 -10.97
N PRO A 237 -8.35 16.64 -9.98
CA PRO A 237 -8.51 18.06 -9.66
C PRO A 237 -7.19 18.74 -9.29
N TRP A 238 -6.34 18.02 -8.55
CA TRP A 238 -5.03 18.52 -8.17
C TRP A 238 -4.13 18.70 -9.39
N TYR A 239 -3.99 17.68 -10.25
CA TYR A 239 -3.14 17.75 -11.43
C TYR A 239 -3.57 18.85 -12.40
N VAL A 240 -4.87 18.99 -12.65
CA VAL A 240 -5.41 20.04 -13.54
C VAL A 240 -5.05 21.42 -12.99
N ALA A 241 -5.34 21.69 -11.72
CA ALA A 241 -4.98 22.96 -11.10
C ALA A 241 -3.46 23.18 -11.07
N PHE A 242 -2.68 22.14 -10.78
CA PHE A 242 -1.23 22.26 -10.72
C PHE A 242 -0.65 22.66 -12.08
N MET A 243 -1.13 22.03 -13.17
CA MET A 243 -0.70 22.37 -14.52
C MET A 243 -1.11 23.79 -14.93
N VAL A 244 -2.33 24.21 -14.59
CA VAL A 244 -2.77 25.60 -14.82
C VAL A 244 -1.86 26.59 -14.09
N LYS A 245 -1.49 26.33 -12.83
CA LYS A 245 -0.51 27.13 -12.09
C LYS A 245 0.82 27.24 -12.82
N GLN A 246 1.32 26.13 -13.36
CA GLN A 246 2.61 26.14 -14.06
C GLN A 246 2.55 26.99 -15.34
N ILE A 247 1.47 26.91 -16.13
CA ILE A 247 1.30 27.70 -17.36
C ILE A 247 1.41 29.20 -17.07
N PHE A 248 0.72 29.69 -16.04
CA PHE A 248 0.77 31.10 -15.65
C PHE A 248 2.19 31.54 -15.25
N ILE A 249 2.90 30.72 -14.47
CA ILE A 249 4.27 31.02 -14.06
C ILE A 249 5.21 31.11 -15.28
N PHE A 250 5.02 30.26 -16.30
CA PHE A 250 5.84 30.30 -17.51
C PHE A 250 5.46 31.45 -18.46
N SER A 251 4.20 31.83 -18.55
CA SER A 251 3.76 32.95 -19.39
C SER A 251 4.19 34.31 -18.84
N ASP A 252 4.30 34.44 -17.51
CA ASP A 252 4.54 35.71 -16.82
C ASP A 252 5.99 35.95 -16.37
N MET A 253 7.00 35.32 -17.01
CA MET A 253 8.43 35.57 -16.70
C MET A 253 8.86 37.05 -16.82
N GLN A 254 8.00 37.95 -17.33
CA GLN A 254 8.22 39.40 -17.40
C GLN A 254 7.26 40.27 -16.56
N SER A 255 6.13 39.76 -16.04
CA SER A 255 5.03 40.62 -15.53
C SER A 255 4.78 40.56 -14.01
N GLY A 256 5.44 39.66 -13.27
CA GLY A 256 5.37 39.62 -11.81
C GLY A 256 4.00 39.23 -11.22
N ILE A 257 3.09 38.69 -12.02
CA ILE A 257 1.80 38.17 -11.54
C ILE A 257 2.06 36.93 -10.70
N THR A 258 1.96 37.09 -9.38
CA THR A 258 1.99 35.97 -8.43
C THR A 258 0.63 35.30 -8.40
N VAL A 259 0.62 33.97 -8.52
CA VAL A 259 -0.60 33.16 -8.41
C VAL A 259 -1.28 33.46 -7.06
N SER A 260 -2.58 33.72 -7.06
CA SER A 260 -3.28 34.22 -5.87
C SER A 260 -3.16 33.26 -4.68
N VAL A 261 -3.14 33.82 -3.46
CA VAL A 261 -3.09 33.03 -2.22
C VAL A 261 -4.25 32.02 -2.17
N GLY A 262 -5.45 32.43 -2.61
CA GLY A 262 -6.62 31.55 -2.68
C GLY A 262 -6.41 30.32 -3.58
N TYR A 263 -5.70 30.49 -4.70
CA TYR A 263 -5.37 29.37 -5.59
C TYR A 263 -4.40 28.38 -4.92
N GLY A 264 -3.42 28.89 -4.17
CA GLY A 264 -2.52 28.06 -3.37
C GLY A 264 -3.25 27.23 -2.32
N VAL A 265 -4.23 27.84 -1.64
CA VAL A 265 -5.10 27.13 -0.67
C VAL A 265 -5.93 26.05 -1.36
N MET A 266 -6.55 26.36 -2.51
CA MET A 266 -7.32 25.38 -3.29
C MET A 266 -6.45 24.18 -3.71
N LEU A 267 -5.27 24.43 -4.26
CA LEU A 267 -4.31 23.38 -4.61
C LEU A 267 -3.94 22.51 -3.42
N TYR A 268 -3.70 23.13 -2.27
CA TYR A 268 -3.42 22.40 -1.04
C TYR A 268 -4.59 21.51 -0.62
N LEU A 269 -5.82 22.00 -0.65
CA LEU A 269 -7.01 21.20 -0.34
C LEU A 269 -7.17 20.00 -1.30
N PHE A 270 -6.96 20.20 -2.60
CA PHE A 270 -6.95 19.09 -3.55
C PHE A 270 -5.84 18.08 -3.27
N ALA A 271 -4.66 18.53 -2.83
CA ALA A 271 -3.57 17.66 -2.43
C ALA A 271 -3.94 16.80 -1.20
N VAL A 272 -4.60 17.41 -0.20
CA VAL A 272 -5.09 16.69 0.98
C VAL A 272 -6.10 15.61 0.58
N ILE A 273 -7.07 15.96 -0.27
CA ILE A 273 -8.11 15.04 -0.75
C ILE A 273 -7.49 13.86 -1.49
N GLN A 274 -6.60 14.09 -2.46
CA GLN A 274 -6.00 12.98 -3.21
C GLN A 274 -5.15 12.06 -2.33
N VAL A 275 -4.38 12.61 -1.39
CA VAL A 275 -3.54 11.81 -0.49
C VAL A 275 -4.44 10.95 0.40
N PHE A 276 -5.48 11.54 0.98
CA PHE A 276 -6.44 10.82 1.80
C PHE A 276 -7.18 9.72 1.02
N CYS A 277 -7.66 10.04 -0.18
CA CYS A 277 -8.32 9.08 -1.07
C CYS A 277 -7.39 7.95 -1.53
N SER A 278 -6.08 8.21 -1.67
CA SER A 278 -5.11 7.16 -2.01
C SER A 278 -5.04 6.09 -0.92
N TYR A 279 -5.12 6.48 0.37
CA TYR A 279 -5.20 5.53 1.47
C TYR A 279 -6.51 4.74 1.44
N LEU A 280 -7.65 5.40 1.25
CA LEU A 280 -8.94 4.70 1.13
C LEU A 280 -8.97 3.73 -0.06
N SER A 281 -8.36 4.08 -1.19
CA SER A 281 -8.31 3.22 -2.37
C SER A 281 -7.53 1.93 -2.10
N ARG A 282 -6.49 1.98 -1.26
CA ARG A 282 -5.68 0.81 -0.86
C ARG A 282 -6.46 -0.19 0.01
N THR A 283 -7.64 0.15 0.52
CA THR A 283 -8.48 -0.81 1.27
C THR A 283 -8.77 -2.07 0.44
N LEU A 284 -9.05 -1.90 -0.86
CA LEU A 284 -9.41 -2.98 -1.78
C LEU A 284 -8.32 -4.06 -1.83
N ILE A 285 -7.07 -3.66 -2.07
CA ILE A 285 -5.97 -4.61 -2.24
C ILE A 285 -5.63 -5.31 -0.91
N GLU A 286 -5.65 -4.59 0.21
CA GLU A 286 -5.31 -5.16 1.53
C GLU A 286 -6.36 -6.19 1.98
N ILE A 287 -7.66 -5.86 1.88
CA ILE A 287 -8.75 -6.80 2.21
C ILE A 287 -8.72 -8.00 1.25
N GLY A 288 -8.50 -7.75 -0.04
CA GLY A 288 -8.43 -8.80 -1.05
C GLY A 288 -7.29 -9.79 -0.83
N LEU A 289 -6.10 -9.28 -0.50
CA LEU A 289 -4.94 -10.10 -0.17
C LEU A 289 -5.14 -10.87 1.14
N ALA A 290 -5.83 -10.29 2.13
CA ALA A 290 -6.20 -11.01 3.35
C ALA A 290 -7.14 -12.19 3.07
N TYR A 291 -8.18 -12.03 2.23
CA TYR A 291 -9.02 -13.16 1.82
C TYR A 291 -8.30 -14.17 0.92
N GLN A 292 -7.36 -13.72 0.08
CA GLN A 292 -6.50 -14.62 -0.70
C GLN A 292 -5.58 -15.43 0.22
N TYR A 293 -5.01 -14.83 1.25
CA TYR A 293 -4.25 -15.54 2.28
C TYR A 293 -5.13 -16.57 2.99
N ALA A 294 -6.33 -16.18 3.44
CA ALA A 294 -7.24 -17.08 4.14
C ALA A 294 -7.59 -18.30 3.26
N HIS A 295 -7.84 -18.07 1.96
CA HIS A 295 -8.02 -19.15 0.98
C HIS A 295 -6.77 -20.04 0.84
N ALA A 296 -5.59 -19.44 0.71
CA ALA A 296 -4.34 -20.17 0.50
C ALA A 296 -4.00 -21.04 1.71
N ARG A 297 -4.14 -20.50 2.92
CA ARG A 297 -3.97 -21.23 4.18
C ARG A 297 -4.91 -22.43 4.24
N GLU A 298 -6.20 -22.21 4.01
CA GLU A 298 -7.20 -23.29 4.00
C GLU A 298 -6.96 -24.33 2.91
N LYS A 299 -6.51 -23.88 1.73
CA LYS A 299 -6.24 -24.80 0.61
C LYS A 299 -5.07 -25.72 0.91
N ILE A 300 -4.00 -25.21 1.51
CA ILE A 300 -2.70 -25.90 1.64
C ILE A 300 -2.53 -26.56 3.01
N ASP A 301 -2.80 -25.85 4.10
CA ASP A 301 -2.56 -26.37 5.44
C ASP A 301 -3.58 -27.47 5.81
N ASN A 302 -4.85 -27.37 5.36
CA ASN A 302 -5.85 -28.43 5.61
C ASN A 302 -5.70 -29.66 4.71
N THR A 303 -5.11 -29.54 3.52
CA THR A 303 -4.70 -30.74 2.75
C THR A 303 -3.55 -31.46 3.45
N CYS A 304 -2.61 -30.74 4.05
CA CYS A 304 -1.49 -31.36 4.76
C CYS A 304 -1.97 -32.19 5.97
N CYS A 305 -2.97 -31.70 6.72
CA CYS A 305 -3.57 -32.47 7.81
C CYS A 305 -4.35 -33.70 7.33
N ALA A 306 -4.94 -33.66 6.13
CA ALA A 306 -5.63 -34.80 5.54
C ALA A 306 -4.65 -35.90 5.06
N PHE A 307 -3.50 -35.52 4.51
CA PHE A 307 -2.43 -36.45 4.12
C PHE A 307 -1.78 -37.13 5.34
N ARG A 308 -1.54 -36.38 6.43
CA ARG A 308 -1.00 -36.96 7.67
C ARG A 308 -1.97 -38.01 8.28
N LYS A 309 -3.29 -37.75 8.23
CA LYS A 309 -4.32 -38.72 8.66
C LYS A 309 -4.42 -39.97 7.77
N THR A 310 -3.95 -39.93 6.53
CA THR A 310 -3.98 -41.07 5.62
C THR A 310 -2.72 -41.93 5.74
N GLU A 311 -1.55 -41.33 6.00
CA GLU A 311 -0.36 -42.09 6.41
C GLU A 311 -0.58 -42.82 7.73
N ASP A 312 -1.16 -42.17 8.75
CA ASP A 312 -1.45 -42.82 10.04
C ASP A 312 -2.48 -43.97 9.93
N ARG A 313 -3.23 -44.06 8.83
CA ARG A 313 -4.17 -45.17 8.55
C ARG A 313 -3.60 -46.27 7.66
N LEU A 314 -2.44 -46.05 7.04
CA LEU A 314 -1.72 -47.05 6.26
C LEU A 314 -0.72 -47.85 7.11
N PHE A 315 -0.54 -47.46 8.37
CA PHE A 315 0.29 -48.14 9.37
C PHE A 315 -0.52 -48.79 10.51
N ILE A 316 -1.82 -49.07 10.30
CA ILE A 316 -2.66 -49.87 11.19
C ILE A 316 -3.22 -51.06 10.42
#